data_AF-E2BLA8-F1
#
_entry.id   AF-E2BLA8-F1
#
_cell.length_a   1.000
_cell.length_b   1.000
_cell.length_c   1.000
_cell.angle_alpha   90.00
_cell.angle_beta   90.00
_cell.angle_gamma   90.00
#
_symmetry.space_group_name_H-M   'P 1'
#
loop_
_entity.id
_entity.type
_entity.pdbx_description
1 polymer ?
#
loop_
_entity_poly.entity_id
_entity_poly.type
_entity_poly.pdbx_seq_one_letter_code
_entity_poly.pdbx_strand_id
1 'polypeptide(L)' 'CFRCLEQGHVRERCSSAVERSDLCYRCGNLGHRAKDCKAAMAHCAICAESDRPVGHKLGGPACR' A
#
# COMPACT_ATOMS: atom_id res chain seq x y z
N CYS A 1 0.48 -5.67 6.67
CA CYS A 1 -0.66 -5.18 7.47
C CYS A 1 -1.72 -4.59 6.56
N PHE A 2 -2.99 -4.96 6.69
CA PHE A 2 -4.06 -4.38 5.86
C PHE A 2 -4.53 -3.00 6.34
N ARG A 3 -4.18 -2.61 7.57
CA ARG A 3 -4.54 -1.32 8.14
C ARG A 3 -3.55 -0.23 7.74
N CYS A 4 -2.27 -0.37 8.07
CA CYS A 4 -1.25 0.62 7.75
C CYS A 4 -0.53 0.35 6.43
N LEU A 5 -0.81 -0.78 5.76
CA LEU A 5 -0.15 -1.22 4.52
C LEU A 5 1.34 -1.58 4.65
N GLU A 6 1.94 -1.51 5.84
CA GLU A 6 3.34 -1.91 6.07
C GLU A 6 3.55 -3.43 6.06
N GLN A 7 4.77 -3.85 5.72
CA GLN A 7 5.18 -5.26 5.74
C GLN A 7 5.69 -5.67 7.13
N GLY A 8 5.66 -6.96 7.44
CA GLY A 8 6.21 -7.50 8.71
C GLY A 8 5.20 -7.71 9.84
N HIS A 9 3.95 -7.25 9.70
CA HIS A 9 2.88 -7.55 10.67
C HIS A 9 1.49 -7.61 10.01
N VAL A 10 0.51 -8.18 10.73
CA VAL A 10 -0.91 -8.29 10.33
C VAL A 10 -1.76 -7.23 11.04
N ARG A 11 -3.01 -7.03 10.59
CA ARG A 11 -3.93 -6.02 11.17
C ARG A 11 -4.06 -6.13 12.69
N GLU A 12 -4.14 -7.35 13.21
CA GLU A 12 -4.30 -7.62 14.64
C GLU A 12 -3.06 -7.24 15.46
N ARG A 13 -1.88 -7.18 14.84
CA ARG A 13 -0.61 -6.77 15.47
C ARG A 13 -0.15 -5.39 15.00
N CYS A 14 -1.06 -4.60 14.42
CA CYS A 14 -0.78 -3.26 13.94
C CYS A 14 -0.88 -2.26 15.09
N SER A 15 0.27 -1.76 15.53
CA SER A 15 0.38 -0.66 16.50
C SER A 15 0.45 0.72 15.83
N SER A 16 0.55 0.79 14.50
CA SER A 16 0.56 2.04 13.76
C SER A 16 -0.79 2.77 13.89
N ALA A 17 -0.75 4.06 14.21
CA ALA A 17 -1.92 4.94 14.22
C ALA A 17 -2.42 5.29 12.80
N VAL A 18 -1.64 4.93 11.78
CA VAL A 18 -1.92 5.30 10.40
C VAL A 18 -2.88 4.31 9.75
N GLU A 19 -3.99 4.83 9.25
CA GLU A 19 -5.03 4.04 8.58
C GLU A 19 -5.02 4.30 7.07
N ARG A 20 -4.58 3.27 6.34
CA ARG A 20 -4.51 3.22 4.88
C ARG A 20 -5.36 2.10 4.31
N SER A 21 -6.30 1.59 5.11
CA SER A 21 -7.17 0.49 4.69
C SER A 21 -8.10 0.88 3.54
N ASP A 22 -8.35 2.19 3.38
CA ASP A 22 -9.12 2.78 2.28
C ASP A 22 -8.28 3.14 1.06
N LEU A 23 -6.95 3.05 1.16
CA LEU A 23 -6.06 3.26 0.02
C LEU A 23 -5.98 1.98 -0.81
N CYS A 24 -5.96 2.17 -2.12
CA CYS A 24 -5.71 1.11 -3.07
C CYS A 24 -4.26 0.63 -2.96
N TYR A 25 -4.05 -0.62 -2.53
CA TYR A 25 -2.71 -1.23 -2.46
C TYR A 25 -1.99 -1.39 -3.82
N ARG A 26 -2.67 -1.11 -4.94
CA ARG A 26 -2.05 -1.07 -6.27
C ARG A 26 -1.49 0.31 -6.61
N CYS A 27 -2.20 1.39 -6.32
CA CYS A 27 -1.87 2.74 -6.80
C CYS A 27 -1.86 3.84 -5.71
N GLY A 28 -2.09 3.50 -4.44
CA GLY A 28 -2.10 4.45 -3.34
C GLY A 28 -3.29 5.42 -3.30
N ASN A 29 -4.21 5.37 -4.27
CA ASN A 29 -5.38 6.26 -4.27
C ASN A 29 -6.51 5.72 -3.40
N LEU A 30 -7.19 6.63 -2.71
CA LEU A 30 -8.42 6.38 -1.96
C LEU A 30 -9.66 6.35 -2.88
N GLY A 31 -10.75 5.75 -2.39
CA GLY A 31 -12.05 5.72 -3.08
C GLY A 31 -12.28 4.49 -3.98
N HIS A 32 -11.30 3.61 -4.12
CA HIS A 32 -11.47 2.32 -4.81
C HIS A 32 -10.54 1.25 -4.24
N ARG A 33 -10.88 -0.02 -4.45
CA ARG A 33 -10.01 -1.16 -4.11
C ARG A 33 -9.19 -1.59 -5.32
N ALA A 34 -8.11 -2.33 -5.11
CA ALA A 34 -7.28 -2.79 -6.24
C ALA A 34 -8.02 -3.65 -7.28
N LYS A 35 -9.10 -4.33 -6.87
CA LYS A 35 -10.00 -5.04 -7.79
C LYS A 35 -10.65 -4.11 -8.82
N ASP A 36 -10.98 -2.88 -8.41
CA ASP A 36 -11.61 -1.86 -9.26
C ASP A 36 -10.59 -0.83 -9.77
N CYS A 37 -9.31 -1.01 -9.45
CA CYS A 37 -8.28 -0.05 -9.78
C CYS A 37 -7.97 -0.07 -11.27
N LYS A 38 -8.36 1.03 -11.94
CA LYS A 38 -8.07 1.30 -13.35
C LYS A 38 -6.74 2.00 -13.60
N ALA A 39 -5.92 2.18 -12.55
CA ALA A 39 -4.61 2.81 -12.71
C ALA A 39 -3.70 1.89 -13.54
N ALA A 40 -3.12 2.46 -14.61
CA ALA A 40 -2.16 1.77 -15.47
C ALA A 40 -0.81 1.54 -14.76
N MET A 41 -0.45 2.43 -13.84
CA MET A 41 0.80 2.34 -13.07
C MET A 41 0.52 1.95 -11.63
N ALA A 42 1.35 1.05 -11.11
CA ALA A 42 1.34 0.73 -9.71
C ALA A 42 2.14 1.79 -8.92
N HIS A 43 1.61 2.19 -7.78
CA HIS A 43 2.22 3.18 -6.89
C HIS A 43 2.13 2.66 -5.45
N CYS A 44 3.28 2.40 -4.86
CA CYS A 44 3.41 1.92 -3.50
C CYS A 44 3.48 3.09 -2.52
N ALA A 45 2.36 3.38 -1.86
CA ALA A 45 2.27 4.49 -0.90
C ALA A 45 3.26 4.36 0.29
N ILE A 46 3.65 3.13 0.65
CA ILE A 46 4.61 2.88 1.74
C ILE A 46 6.04 3.21 1.32
N CYS A 47 6.43 2.79 0.12
CA CYS A 47 7.73 3.17 -0.43
C CYS A 47 7.81 4.67 -0.72
N ALA A 48 6.68 5.30 -1.06
CA ALA A 48 6.61 6.76 -1.26
C ALA A 48 6.97 7.52 0.02
N GLU A 49 6.51 7.06 1.19
CA GLU A 49 6.91 7.63 2.47
C GLU A 49 8.34 7.28 2.89
N SER A 50 8.86 6.17 2.39
CA SER A 50 10.21 5.69 2.72
C SER A 50 11.28 6.19 1.75
N ASP A 51 10.97 7.17 0.89
CA ASP A 51 11.86 7.72 -0.14
C ASP A 51 12.44 6.63 -1.09
N ARG A 52 11.61 5.63 -1.40
CA ARG A 52 11.95 4.46 -2.23
C ARG A 52 11.20 4.47 -3.56
N PRO A 53 11.70 3.76 -4.59
CA PRO A 53 11.06 3.70 -5.91
C PRO A 53 9.62 3.22 -5.78
N VAL A 54 8.65 4.09 -6.09
CA VAL A 54 7.22 3.85 -5.82
C VAL A 54 6.50 3.10 -6.93
N GLY A 55 7.11 2.96 -8.11
CA GLY A 55 6.48 2.43 -9.34
C GLY A 55 6.16 0.92 -9.33
N HIS A 56 5.64 0.41 -8.22
CA HIS A 56 5.33 -1.00 -8.04
C HIS A 56 4.10 -1.18 -7.13
N LYS A 57 3.54 -2.39 -7.15
CA LYS A 57 2.41 -2.77 -6.28
C LYS A 57 2.91 -3.09 -4.88
N LEU A 58 2.19 -2.63 -3.86
CA LEU A 58 2.51 -2.95 -2.47
C LEU A 58 2.54 -4.48 -2.25
N GLY A 59 3.59 -4.97 -1.59
CA GLY A 59 3.80 -6.41 -1.35
C GLY A 59 4.12 -7.22 -2.62
N GLY A 60 4.44 -6.55 -3.74
CA GLY A 60 5.01 -7.19 -4.92
C GLY A 60 6.51 -7.48 -4.77
N PRO A 61 7.11 -8.21 -5.72
CA PRO A 61 8.54 -8.55 -5.69
C PRO A 61 9.47 -7.32 -5.73
N ALA A 62 8.98 -6.19 -6.25
CA ALA A 62 9.71 -4.92 -6.27
C ALA A 62 9.54 -4.08 -4.98
N CYS A 63 8.65 -4.50 -4.06
CA CYS A 63 8.42 -3.87 -2.77
C CYS A 63 9.38 -4.44 -1.72
N ARG A 64 10.68 -4.17 -1.87
CA ARG A 64 11.77 -4.66 -1.00
C ARG A 64 12.51 -3.53 -0.28
#